data_AF-A0A392RYM1-F1
#
_entry.id   AF-A0A392RYM1-F1
#
_cell.length_a   1.000
_cell.length_b   1.000
_cell.length_c   1.000
_cell.angle_alpha   90.00
_cell.angle_beta   90.00
_cell.angle_gamma   90.00
#
_symmetry.space_group_name_H-M   'P 1'
#
loop_
_entity.id
_entity.type
_entity.pdbx_description
1 polymer ?
#
loop_
_entity_poly.entity_id
_entity_poly.type
_entity_poly.pdbx_seq_one_letter_code
_entity_poly.pdbx_strand_id
1 'polypeptide(L)'
;PAPSKVSGFVWQLLHGRVPTRNNLVTRQILDVDGDVSCALCGEAMETELHLFLYCEIAQLVWMEIFDWLGVLFSLPHNLFSIFHCLMGAVFSKCRK
;
A
#
# COMPACT_ATOMS: atom_id res chain seq x y z
N PRO A 1 19.00 6.66 -6.12
CA PRO A 1 18.73 5.80 -4.95
C PRO A 1 17.65 6.41 -4.06
N ALA A 2 16.70 5.59 -3.58
CA ALA A 2 15.64 6.06 -2.68
C ALA A 2 16.19 6.28 -1.26
N PRO A 3 15.60 7.19 -0.45
CA PRO A 3 15.99 7.37 0.94
C PRO A 3 15.79 6.09 1.77
N SER A 4 16.70 5.82 2.72
CA SER A 4 16.70 4.58 3.53
C SER A 4 15.38 4.34 4.27
N LYS A 5 14.72 5.39 4.75
CA LYS A 5 13.40 5.31 5.40
C LYS A 5 12.33 4.74 4.47
N VAL A 6 12.36 5.13 3.18
CA VAL A 6 11.40 4.65 2.18
C VAL A 6 11.66 3.17 1.88
N SER A 7 12.93 2.79 1.68
CA SER A 7 13.29 1.39 1.44
C SER A 7 12.94 0.49 2.63
N GLY A 8 13.21 0.95 3.86
CA GLY A 8 12.84 0.25 5.08
C GLY A 8 11.33 0.07 5.20
N PHE A 9 10.56 1.12 4.92
CA PHE A 9 9.10 1.06 4.93
C PHE A 9 8.56 0.05 3.89
N VAL A 10 9.04 0.08 2.66
CA VAL A 10 8.63 -0.87 1.61
C VAL A 10 8.92 -2.31 2.03
N TRP A 11 10.10 -2.56 2.61
CA TRP A 11 10.42 -3.88 3.14
C TRP A 11 9.46 -4.30 4.26
N GLN A 12 9.16 -3.40 5.21
CA GLN A 12 8.18 -3.68 6.26
C GLN A 12 6.81 -4.01 5.67
N LEU A 13 6.37 -3.25 4.66
CA LEU A 13 5.08 -3.44 4.00
C LEU A 13 5.00 -4.81 3.32
N LEU A 14 6.02 -5.19 2.56
CA LEU A 14 6.06 -6.47 1.84
C LEU A 14 6.14 -7.70 2.76
N HIS A 15 6.68 -7.53 3.97
CA HIS A 15 6.82 -8.60 4.97
C HIS A 15 5.72 -8.60 6.03
N GLY A 16 4.65 -7.83 5.85
CA GLY A 16 3.55 -7.76 6.81
C GLY A 16 3.96 -7.21 8.18
N ARG A 17 4.89 -6.25 8.19
CA ARG A 17 5.50 -5.69 9.41
C ARG A 17 5.00 -4.29 9.77
N VAL A 18 4.20 -3.67 8.91
CA VAL A 18 3.56 -2.36 9.16
C VAL A 18 2.52 -2.50 10.27
N PRO A 19 2.35 -1.50 11.16
CA PRO A 19 1.39 -1.57 12.26
C PRO A 19 -0.04 -1.33 11.80
N THR A 20 -0.57 -2.21 10.93
CA THR A 20 -2.00 -2.26 10.62
C THR A 20 -2.78 -2.79 11.83
N ARG A 21 -4.05 -2.43 11.98
CA ARG A 21 -4.88 -2.92 13.09
C ARG A 21 -4.89 -4.45 13.16
N ASN A 22 -5.01 -5.14 12.02
CA ASN A 22 -4.92 -6.61 11.98
C ASN A 22 -3.59 -7.14 12.53
N ASN A 23 -2.46 -6.52 12.19
CA ASN A 23 -1.16 -6.92 12.73
C ASN A 23 -0.99 -6.60 14.21
N LEU A 24 -1.54 -5.48 14.67
CA LEU A 24 -1.49 -5.10 16.07
C LEU A 24 -2.30 -6.08 16.93
N VAL A 25 -3.46 -6.53 16.45
CA VAL A 25 -4.23 -7.61 17.09
C VAL A 25 -3.44 -8.93 17.08
N THR A 26 -2.85 -9.31 15.94
CA THR A 26 -2.03 -10.53 15.83
C THR A 26 -0.83 -10.52 16.79
N ARG A 27 -0.29 -9.34 17.09
CA ARG A 27 0.82 -9.14 18.04
C ARG A 27 0.36 -8.92 19.49
N GLN A 28 -0.94 -9.04 19.77
CA GLN A 28 -1.52 -8.84 21.10
C GLN A 28 -1.28 -7.43 21.67
N ILE A 29 -1.14 -6.43 20.78
CA ILE A 29 -1.02 -5.01 21.16
C ILE A 29 -2.40 -4.37 21.26
N LEU A 30 -3.31 -4.74 20.35
CA LEU A 30 -4.73 -4.38 20.41
C LEU A 30 -5.55 -5.60 20.84
N ASP A 31 -6.71 -5.32 21.43
CA ASP A 31 -7.68 -6.35 21.81
C ASP A 31 -8.24 -7.06 20.56
N VAL A 32 -8.46 -8.37 20.66
CA VAL A 32 -9.03 -9.20 19.60
C VAL A 32 -10.48 -8.79 19.30
N ASP A 33 -11.19 -8.31 20.32
CA ASP A 33 -12.56 -7.79 20.19
C ASP A 33 -12.58 -6.28 19.81
N GLY A 34 -11.40 -5.69 19.55
CA GLY A 34 -11.26 -4.30 19.17
C GLY A 34 -11.64 -3.99 17.72
N ASP A 35 -11.82 -2.70 17.42
CA ASP A 35 -12.09 -2.25 16.05
C ASP A 35 -10.88 -2.47 15.13
N VAL A 36 -11.05 -3.37 14.15
CA VAL A 36 -10.07 -3.68 13.11
C VAL A 36 -10.40 -3.03 11.76
N SER A 37 -11.40 -2.15 11.70
CA SER A 37 -11.78 -1.44 10.47
C SER A 37 -10.61 -0.64 9.90
N CYS A 38 -10.65 -0.26 8.63
CA CYS A 38 -9.63 0.55 7.98
C CYS A 38 -9.66 1.97 8.55
N ALA A 39 -8.52 2.52 8.95
CA ALA A 39 -8.45 3.90 9.44
C ALA A 39 -8.80 4.95 8.37
N LEU A 40 -8.80 4.57 7.09
CA LEU A 40 -9.13 5.48 5.98
C LEU A 40 -10.61 5.43 5.59
N CYS A 41 -11.14 4.24 5.25
CA CYS A 41 -12.52 4.12 4.80
C CYS A 41 -13.50 3.62 5.88
N GLY A 42 -13.04 2.95 6.93
CA GLY A 42 -13.91 2.36 7.96
C GLY A 42 -14.70 1.12 7.54
N GLU A 43 -14.72 0.76 6.25
CA GLU A 43 -15.65 -0.26 5.72
C GLU A 43 -15.13 -1.71 5.74
N ALA A 44 -13.82 -1.93 5.83
CA ALA A 44 -13.21 -3.26 5.78
C ALA A 44 -12.06 -3.40 6.76
N MET A 45 -11.64 -4.64 7.05
CA MET A 45 -10.51 -4.91 7.94
C MET A 45 -9.22 -4.26 7.42
N GLU A 46 -8.50 -3.56 8.31
CA GLU A 46 -7.21 -2.95 8.01
C GLU A 46 -6.10 -4.01 7.92
N THR A 47 -5.87 -4.46 6.70
CA THR A 47 -4.68 -5.20 6.29
C THR A 47 -3.79 -4.30 5.44
N GLU A 48 -2.54 -4.68 5.20
CA GLU A 48 -1.64 -3.94 4.30
C GLU A 48 -2.21 -3.88 2.89
N LEU A 49 -2.81 -4.99 2.45
CA LEU A 49 -3.40 -5.10 1.14
C LEU A 49 -4.61 -4.17 1.02
N HIS A 50 -5.49 -4.15 2.02
CA HIS A 50 -6.60 -3.21 2.01
C HIS A 50 -6.11 -1.76 2.13
N LEU A 51 -5.32 -1.43 3.15
CA LEU A 51 -4.87 -0.07 3.44
C LEU A 51 -4.14 0.58 2.26
N PHE A 52 -3.34 -0.18 1.50
CA PHE A 52 -2.55 0.37 0.40
C PHE A 52 -3.09 0.07 -1.00
N LEU A 53 -4.00 -0.90 -1.20
CA LEU A 53 -4.49 -1.27 -2.54
C LEU A 53 -6.01 -1.25 -2.67
N TYR A 54 -6.74 -1.90 -1.75
CA TYR A 54 -8.19 -2.08 -1.91
C TYR A 54 -9.05 -1.05 -1.22
N CYS A 55 -8.49 -0.23 -0.33
CA CYS A 55 -9.19 0.91 0.25
C CYS A 55 -9.53 1.90 -0.86
N GLU A 56 -10.80 2.29 -0.95
CA GLU A 56 -11.28 3.25 -1.95
C GLU A 56 -10.50 4.57 -1.91
N ILE A 57 -10.17 5.06 -0.71
CA ILE A 57 -9.37 6.28 -0.53
C ILE A 57 -7.96 6.08 -1.08
N ALA A 58 -7.33 4.93 -0.85
CA ALA A 58 -6.02 4.61 -1.40
C ALA A 58 -6.06 4.48 -2.93
N GLN A 59 -7.12 3.89 -3.49
CA GLN A 59 -7.31 3.78 -4.94
C GLN A 59 -7.43 5.15 -5.61
N LEU A 60 -8.13 6.11 -4.99
CA LEU A 60 -8.17 7.50 -5.47
C LEU A 60 -6.76 8.10 -5.56
N VAL A 61 -5.95 7.94 -4.52
CA VAL A 61 -4.55 8.41 -4.54
C VAL A 61 -3.74 7.74 -5.64
N TRP A 62 -3.90 6.43 -5.85
CA TRP A 62 -3.21 5.74 -6.92
C TRP A 62 -3.64 6.20 -8.30
N MET A 63 -4.93 6.43 -8.53
CA MET A 63 -5.42 6.95 -9.82
C MET A 63 -4.73 8.28 -10.17
N GLU A 64 -4.66 9.22 -9.22
CA GLU A 64 -3.99 10.51 -9.42
C GLU A 64 -2.48 10.36 -9.67
N ILE A 65 -1.80 9.46 -8.93
CA ILE A 65 -0.37 9.19 -9.13
C ILE A 65 -0.12 8.61 -10.53
N PHE A 66 -0.93 7.66 -10.96
CA PHE A 66 -0.78 6.99 -12.25
C PHE A 66 -1.10 7.93 -13.41
N ASP A 67 -2.10 8.80 -13.27
CA ASP A 67 -2.39 9.87 -14.22
C ASP A 67 -1.19 10.84 -14.35
N TRP A 68 -0.64 11.29 -13.23
CA TRP A 68 0.57 12.13 -13.21
C TRP A 68 1.79 11.46 -13.87
N LEU A 69 1.91 10.14 -13.73
CA LEU A 69 2.97 9.36 -14.35
C LEU A 69 2.70 9.07 -15.84
N GLY A 70 1.45 9.20 -16.32
CA GLY A 70 1.05 8.85 -17.68
C GLY A 70 0.95 7.34 -17.89
N VAL A 71 0.54 6.60 -16.86
CA VAL A 71 0.44 5.13 -16.85
C VAL A 71 -1.00 4.73 -16.57
N LEU A 72 -1.50 3.69 -17.21
CA LEU A 72 -2.82 3.15 -16.90
C LEU A 72 -2.82 2.52 -15.51
N PHE A 73 -3.70 3.01 -14.63
CA PHE A 73 -3.93 2.36 -13.34
C PHE A 73 -4.62 1.02 -13.58
N SER A 74 -3.99 -0.06 -13.11
CA SER A 74 -4.59 -1.39 -13.05
C SER A 74 -4.52 -1.87 -11.61
N LEU A 75 -5.67 -2.22 -11.04
CA LEU A 75 -5.76 -2.67 -9.67
C LEU A 75 -4.95 -3.98 -9.52
N PRO A 76 -3.87 -3.99 -8.73
CA PRO A 76 -3.05 -5.19 -8.59
C PRO A 76 -3.66 -6.18 -7.60
N HIS A 77 -3.34 -7.46 -7.78
CA HIS A 77 -3.71 -8.53 -6.85
C HIS A 77 -2.82 -8.59 -5.60
N ASN A 78 -1.68 -7.90 -5.58
CA ASN A 78 -0.75 -7.88 -4.46
C ASN A 78 0.14 -6.61 -4.49
N LEU A 79 0.80 -6.35 -3.36
CA LEU A 79 1.68 -5.18 -3.20
C LEU A 79 2.87 -5.18 -4.16
N PHE A 80 3.44 -6.35 -4.47
CA PHE A 80 4.57 -6.48 -5.40
C PHE A 80 4.26 -5.97 -6.80
N SER A 81 3.05 -6.23 -7.31
CA SER A 81 2.64 -5.81 -8.65
C SER A 81 2.61 -4.29 -8.79
N ILE A 82 2.18 -3.54 -7.76
CA ILE A 82 2.21 -2.07 -7.82
C ILE A 82 3.66 -1.56 -7.84
N PHE A 83 4.55 -2.15 -7.03
CA PHE A 83 5.97 -1.80 -7.04
C PHE A 83 6.60 -2.05 -8.41
N HIS A 84 6.32 -3.21 -9.01
CA HIS A 84 6.85 -3.53 -10.34
C HIS A 84 6.35 -2.55 -11.41
N CYS A 85 5.07 -2.19 -11.38
CA CYS A 85 4.49 -1.22 -12.31
C CYS A 85 5.14 0.16 -12.18
N LEU A 86 5.28 0.67 -10.96
CA LEU A 86 5.92 1.97 -10.70
C LEU A 86 7.39 1.97 -11.10
N MET A 87 8.14 0.91 -10.79
CA MET A 87 9.53 0.80 -11.23
C MET A 87 9.63 0.80 -12.75
N GLY A 88 8.79 0.02 -13.44
CA GLY A 88 8.73 0.00 -14.91
C GLY A 88 8.40 1.37 -15.53
N ALA A 89 7.44 2.09 -14.95
CA ALA A 89 7.03 3.43 -15.38
C ALA A 89 8.09 4.51 -15.14
N VAL A 90 8.77 4.46 -13.99
CA VAL A 90 9.86 5.40 -13.68
C VAL A 90 11.02 5.21 -14.68
N PHE A 91 11.34 3.97 -15.07
CA PHE A 91 12.38 3.71 -16.06
C PHE A 91 12.02 4.13 -17.48
N SER A 92 10.73 4.10 -17.86
CA SER A 92 10.30 4.54 -19.20
C SER A 92 10.30 6.08 -19.32
N LYS A 93 10.02 6.81 -18.23
CA LYS A 93 10.07 8.28 -18.20
C LYS A 93 11.49 8.83 -18.10
N CYS A 94 12.42 8.15 -17.43
CA CYS A 94 13.85 8.53 -17.40
C CYS A 94 14.63 8.29 -18.71
N ARG A 95 14.03 7.65 -19.73
CA ARG A 95 14.66 7.41 -21.04
C ARG A 95 14.23 8.40 -22.12
N LYS A 96 13.32 9.33 -21.82
CA LYS A 96 12.89 10.38 -22.75
C LYS A 96 13.50 11.72 -22.38
#